data_AF-W2D406-F1
#
_entry.id   AF-W2D406-F1
#
_cell.length_a   1.000
_cell.length_b   1.000
_cell.length_c   1.000
_cell.angle_alpha   90.00
_cell.angle_beta   90.00
_cell.angle_gamma   90.00
#
_symmetry.space_group_name_H-M   'P 1'
#
loop_
_entity.id
_entity.type
_entity.pdbx_description
1 polymer ?
#
loop_
_entity_poly.entity_id
_entity_poly.type
_entity_poly.pdbx_seq_one_letter_code
_entity_poly.pdbx_strand_id
1 'polypeptide(L)' 'MTASDFLDRAQKSLDPKRPVAVYCRSGKRSMRAAQMLQKAGFRVIYNLDTGYLGWVEYQAGKKR' A
#
# COMPACT_ATOMS: atom_id res chain seq x y z
N MET A 1 -11.80 8.43 -7.03
CA MET A 1 -11.16 7.13 -7.33
C MET A 1 -12.06 6.03 -6.81
N THR A 2 -12.76 5.35 -7.70
CA THR A 2 -13.48 4.12 -7.36
C THR A 2 -12.48 2.99 -7.11
N ALA A 3 -12.90 1.92 -6.45
CA ALA A 3 -12.04 0.77 -6.20
C ALA A 3 -11.49 0.15 -7.50
N SER A 4 -12.26 0.21 -8.59
CA SER A 4 -11.89 -0.28 -9.93
C SER A 4 -10.68 0.47 -10.54
N ASP A 5 -10.68 1.81 -10.50
CA ASP A 5 -9.60 2.62 -11.10
C ASP A 5 -8.23 2.38 -10.44
N PHE A 6 -8.20 2.02 -9.15
CA PHE A 6 -6.96 1.69 -8.46
C PHE A 6 -6.33 0.40 -8.99
N LEU A 7 -7.13 -0.65 -9.14
CA LEU A 7 -6.62 -1.97 -9.51
C LEU A 7 -6.12 -1.99 -10.95
N ASP A 8 -6.86 -1.37 -11.87
CA ASP A 8 -6.49 -1.27 -13.28
C ASP A 8 -5.14 -0.58 -13.46
N ARG A 9 -4.90 0.51 -12.71
CA ARG A 9 -3.61 1.21 -12.73
C ARG A 9 -2.49 0.36 -12.14
N ALA A 10 -2.74 -0.31 -11.02
CA ALA A 10 -1.75 -1.16 -10.38
C ALA A 10 -1.29 -2.31 -11.30
N GLN A 11 -2.22 -2.99 -11.97
CA GLN A 11 -1.89 -4.07 -12.91
C GLN A 11 -1.14 -3.59 -14.15
N LYS A 12 -1.41 -2.37 -14.62
CA LYS A 12 -0.69 -1.77 -15.76
C LYS A 12 0.72 -1.31 -15.41
N SER A 13 0.95 -0.86 -14.18
CA SER A 13 2.19 -0.19 -13.79
C SER A 13 3.13 -1.04 -12.94
N LEU A 14 2.67 -2.15 -12.35
CA LEU A 14 3.44 -2.96 -11.42
C LEU A 14 3.56 -4.42 -11.91
N ASP A 15 4.71 -5.03 -11.63
CA ASP A 15 4.91 -6.46 -11.84
C ASP A 15 4.37 -7.26 -10.64
N PRO A 16 3.38 -8.17 -10.83
CA PRO A 16 2.81 -8.99 -9.76
C PRO A 16 3.82 -9.92 -9.06
N LYS A 17 4.96 -10.20 -9.68
CA LYS A 17 6.03 -11.05 -9.11
C LYS A 17 6.95 -10.29 -8.17
N ARG A 18 6.97 -8.95 -8.24
CA ARG A 18 7.83 -8.12 -7.39
C ARG A 18 7.11 -7.77 -6.09
N PRO A 19 7.85 -7.59 -4.98
CA PRO A 19 7.26 -7.08 -3.76
C PRO A 19 6.69 -5.68 -3.96
N VAL A 20 5.45 -5.47 -3.51
CA VAL A 20 4.75 -4.19 -3.57
C VAL A 20 4.49 -3.68 -2.16
N ALA A 21 4.96 -2.48 -1.86
CA ALA A 21 4.59 -1.77 -0.64
C ALA A 21 3.41 -0.83 -0.94
N VAL A 22 2.39 -0.85 -0.09
CA VAL A 22 1.21 0.01 -0.20
C VAL A 22 0.98 0.77 1.11
N TYR A 23 0.71 2.06 0.99
CA TYR A 23 0.41 2.92 2.12
C TYR A 23 -0.64 3.95 1.75
N CYS A 24 -1.31 4.51 2.75
CA CYS A 24 -2.16 5.67 2.61
C CYS A 24 -1.89 6.64 3.76
N ARG A 25 -2.73 7.67 3.93
CA ARG A 25 -2.56 8.63 5.03
C ARG A 25 -2.53 7.97 6.42
N SER A 26 -3.49 7.07 6.71
CA SER A 26 -3.77 6.54 8.06
C SER A 26 -3.97 5.01 8.11
N GLY A 27 -3.48 4.27 7.11
CA GLY A 27 -3.55 2.80 7.05
C GLY A 27 -4.86 2.17 6.55
N LYS A 28 -6.04 2.72 6.88
CA LYS A 28 -7.33 2.07 6.57
C LYS A 28 -7.58 1.83 5.06
N ARG A 29 -7.21 2.77 4.20
CA ARG A 29 -7.42 2.64 2.74
C ARG A 29 -6.39 1.71 2.10
N SER A 30 -5.16 1.71 2.60
CA SER A 30 -4.09 0.85 2.08
C SER A 30 -4.31 -0.60 2.45
N MET A 31 -4.93 -0.90 3.59
CA MET A 31 -5.39 -2.25 3.93
C MET A 31 -6.38 -2.80 2.90
N ARG A 32 -7.39 -2.00 2.49
CA ARG A 32 -8.32 -2.40 1.43
C ARG A 32 -7.62 -2.58 0.09
N ALA A 33 -6.72 -1.66 -0.27
CA ALA A 33 -5.92 -1.77 -1.49
C ALA A 33 -5.04 -3.03 -1.50
N ALA A 34 -4.41 -3.39 -0.37
CA ALA A 34 -3.62 -4.60 -0.23
C ALA A 34 -4.45 -5.86 -0.49
N GLN A 35 -5.68 -5.92 0.06
CA GLN A 35 -6.60 -7.04 -0.19
C GLN A 35 -7.00 -7.13 -1.67
N MET A 36 -7.19 -6.00 -2.35
CA MET A 36 -7.50 -5.98 -3.79
C MET A 36 -6.31 -6.49 -4.63
N LEU A 37 -5.09 -6.05 -4.32
CA LEU A 37 -3.88 -6.52 -4.99
C LEU A 37 -3.64 -8.02 -4.76
N GLN A 38 -3.87 -8.50 -3.54
CA GLN A 38 -3.74 -9.93 -3.23
C GLN A 38 -4.70 -10.77 -4.07
N LYS A 39 -5.97 -10.35 -4.18
CA LYS A 39 -6.98 -11.01 -5.03
C LYS A 39 -6.64 -10.95 -6.51
N ALA A 40 -5.90 -9.93 -6.94
CA ALA A 40 -5.46 -9.76 -8.32
C ALA A 40 -4.17 -10.52 -8.67
N GLY A 41 -3.59 -11.28 -7.73
CA GLY A 41 -2.45 -12.16 -7.99
C GLY A 41 -1.07 -11.57 -7.67
N PHE A 42 -1.00 -10.42 -6.99
CA PHE A 42 0.27 -9.91 -6.47
C PHE A 42 0.78 -10.82 -5.34
N ARG A 43 2.01 -11.31 -5.47
CA ARG A 43 2.55 -12.35 -4.55
C ARG A 43 2.96 -11.82 -3.19
N VAL A 44 3.63 -10.67 -3.15
CA VAL A 44 4.22 -10.13 -1.93
C VAL A 44 3.77 -8.69 -1.77
N ILE A 45 2.96 -8.44 -0.75
CA ILE A 45 2.33 -7.13 -0.49
C ILE A 45 2.62 -6.73 0.95
N TYR A 46 3.22 -5.56 1.14
CA TYR A 46 3.49 -4.97 2.44
C TYR A 46 2.56 -3.78 2.65
N ASN A 47 1.71 -3.84 3.67
CA ASN A 47 0.89 -2.69 4.08
C ASN A 47 1.60 -1.92 5.18
N LEU A 48 1.70 -0.60 5.03
CA LEU A 48 2.13 0.27 6.12
C LEU A 48 0.94 0.57 7.04
N ASP A 49 0.85 -0.15 8.16
CA ASP A 49 -0.34 -0.18 9.03
C ASP A 49 -0.74 1.17 9.62
N THR A 50 0.23 1.99 10.04
CA THR A 50 -0.02 3.36 10.53
C THR A 50 -0.13 4.39 9.42
N GLY A 51 0.13 3.99 8.17
CA GLY A 51 0.21 4.88 7.02
C GLY A 51 1.34 5.91 7.11
N TYR A 52 1.24 6.94 6.28
CA TYR A 52 2.20 8.04 6.20
C TYR A 52 2.37 8.77 7.54
N LEU A 53 1.30 8.92 8.33
CA LEU A 53 1.38 9.60 9.63
C LEU A 53 2.32 8.88 10.60
N GLY A 54 2.18 7.56 10.76
CA GLY A 54 3.13 6.81 11.61
C GLY A 54 4.54 6.76 11.02
N TRP A 55 4.70 6.85 9.70
CA TRP A 55 6.04 7.03 9.12
C TRP A 55 6.67 8.35 9.54
N VAL A 56 5.91 9.46 9.50
CA VAL A 56 6.40 10.77 9.95
C VAL A 56 6.78 10.75 11.44
N GLU A 57 5.94 10.14 12.28
CA GLU A 57 6.22 9.96 13.72
C GLU A 57 7.50 9.14 13.95
N TYR A 58 7.65 8.02 13.25
CA TYR A 58 8.87 7.20 13.31
C TYR A 58 10.12 7.99 12.91
N GLN A 59 10.03 8.82 11.86
CA GLN A 59 11.15 9.67 11.43
C GLN A 59 11.47 10.76 12.45
N ALA A 60 10.46 11.32 13.13
CA ALA A 60 10.66 12.29 14.20
C ALA A 60 11.37 11.66 15.41
N GLY A 61 11.04 10.41 15.76
CA GLY A 61 11.70 9.66 16.83
C GLY A 61 13.15 9.26 16.51
N LYS A 62 13.48 9.07 15.22
CA LYS A 62 14.85 8.74 14.75
C LYS A 62 15.84 9.90 14.76
N LYS A 63 15.35 11.15 14.83
CA LYS A 63 16.21 12.35 14.90
C LYS A 63 16.71 12.64 16.32
N ARG A 64 16.59 11.69 17.23
CA ARG A 64 16.96 11.81 18.64
C ARG A 64 18.15 10.94 18.97
#